data_AF-A0A8T3Q2K1-F1
#
_entry.id   AF-A0A8T3Q2K1-F1
#
_cell.length_a   1.000
_cell.length_b   1.000
_cell.length_c   1.000
_cell.angle_alpha   90.00
_cell.angle_beta   90.00
_cell.angle_gamma   90.00
#
_symmetry.space_group_name_H-M   'P 1'
#
loop_
_entity.id
_entity.type
_entity.pdbx_description
1 polymer ?
#
loop_
_entity_poly.entity_id
_entity_poly.type
_entity_poly.pdbx_seq_one_letter_code
_entity_poly.pdbx_strand_id
1 'polypeptide(L)' 'MDFRPATDADADAWQSFLEVTPSGDFLHDWAWADVAAFDGQPQRRYMVEEGGTVVA' A
#
# COMPACT_ATOMS: atom_id res chain seq x y z
N MET A 1 8.55 8.49 12.63
CA MET A 1 8.71 7.44 11.62
C MET A 1 8.40 6.12 12.29
N ASP A 2 7.26 5.54 11.94
CA ASP A 2 6.81 4.21 12.38
C ASP A 2 6.78 3.27 11.17
N PHE A 3 7.22 2.03 11.32
CA PHE A 3 7.26 1.04 10.25
C PHE A 3 6.48 -0.20 10.68
N ARG A 4 5.44 -0.55 9.93
CA ARG A 4 4.51 -1.62 10.31
C ARG A 4 3.95 -2.37 9.10
N PRO A 5 3.49 -3.62 9.27
CA PRO A 5 2.65 -4.27 8.27
C PRO A 5 1.41 -3.41 7.97
N ALA A 6 1.04 -3.34 6.69
CA ALA A 6 -0.24 -2.77 6.28
C ALA A 6 -1.36 -3.76 6.58
N THR A 7 -2.54 -3.23 6.86
CA THR A 7 -3.78 -3.96 7.10
C THR A 7 -4.88 -3.41 6.20
N ASP A 8 -6.01 -4.11 6.07
CA ASP A 8 -7.13 -3.65 5.25
C ASP A 8 -7.68 -2.27 5.66
N ALA A 9 -7.45 -1.85 6.90
CA ALA A 9 -7.82 -0.51 7.37
C ALA A 9 -7.00 0.61 6.71
N ASP A 10 -5.86 0.28 6.10
CA ASP A 10 -4.93 1.23 5.51
C ASP A 10 -5.21 1.51 4.02
N ALA A 11 -6.18 0.81 3.41
CA ALA A 11 -6.43 0.85 1.98
C ALA A 11 -6.65 2.27 1.44
N ASP A 12 -7.48 3.07 2.11
CA ASP A 12 -7.77 4.44 1.66
C ASP A 12 -6.55 5.37 1.77
N ALA A 13 -5.79 5.26 2.86
CA ALA A 13 -4.58 6.06 3.08
C ALA A 13 -3.47 5.67 2.09
N TRP A 14 -3.34 4.38 1.81
CA TRP A 14 -2.43 3.84 0.80
C TRP A 14 -2.75 4.39 -0.59
N GLN A 15 -4.02 4.34 -1.02
CA GLN A 15 -4.42 4.83 -2.33
C GLN A 15 -4.19 6.34 -2.47
N SER A 16 -4.50 7.09 -1.42
CA SER A 16 -4.24 8.54 -1.37
C SER A 16 -2.74 8.85 -1.53
N PHE A 17 -1.87 8.06 -0.90
CA PHE A 17 -0.42 8.17 -1.06
C PHE A 17 0.03 7.79 -2.47
N LEU A 18 -0.49 6.70 -3.03
CA LEU A 18 -0.13 6.19 -4.34
C LEU A 18 -0.46 7.20 -5.46
N GLU A 19 -1.62 7.85 -5.39
CA GLU A 19 -2.08 8.85 -6.38
C GLU A 19 -1.16 10.07 -6.51
N VAL A 20 -0.48 10.44 -5.41
CA VAL A 20 0.37 11.65 -5.37
C VAL A 20 1.85 11.33 -5.50
N THR A 21 2.24 10.07 -5.39
CA THR A 21 3.64 9.65 -5.38
C THR A 21 4.18 9.58 -6.82
N PRO A 22 5.29 10.27 -7.15
CA PRO A 22 5.84 10.25 -8.51
C PRO A 22 6.28 8.88 -9.01
N SER A 23 6.61 7.97 -8.10
CA SER A 23 6.92 6.56 -8.37
C SER A 23 5.72 5.62 -8.19
N GLY A 24 4.50 6.17 -8.05
CA GLY A 24 3.29 5.39 -7.96
C GLY A 24 3.04 4.61 -9.25
N ASP A 25 2.65 3.34 -9.11
CA ASP A 25 2.37 2.43 -10.21
C ASP A 25 1.15 1.58 -9.85
N PHE A 26 0.32 1.23 -10.84
CA PHE A 26 -0.91 0.47 -10.61
C PHE A 26 -0.66 -0.93 -10.03
N LEU A 27 0.55 -1.50 -10.18
CA LEU A 27 0.94 -2.76 -9.55
C LEU A 27 1.01 -2.64 -8.01
N HIS A 28 1.09 -1.42 -7.48
CA HIS A 28 1.01 -1.12 -6.06
C HIS A 28 -0.42 -0.77 -5.60
N ASP A 29 -1.41 -0.73 -6.50
CA ASP A 29 -2.81 -0.49 -6.13
C ASP A 29 -3.27 -1.53 -5.07
N TRP A 30 -4.08 -1.09 -4.11
CA TRP A 30 -4.58 -1.99 -3.07
C TRP A 30 -5.36 -3.18 -3.65
N ALA A 31 -6.20 -2.95 -4.67
CA ALA A 31 -6.98 -3.97 -5.35
C ALA A 31 -6.11 -4.91 -6.21
N TRP A 32 -4.89 -4.50 -6.59
CA TRP A 32 -3.98 -5.36 -7.34
C TRP A 32 -3.51 -6.59 -6.54
N ALA A 33 -3.57 -6.56 -5.20
CA ALA A 33 -3.28 -7.76 -4.39
C ALA A 33 -4.21 -8.93 -4.71
N ASP A 34 -5.49 -8.66 -5.01
CA ASP A 34 -6.44 -9.73 -5.32
C ASP A 34 -6.06 -10.42 -6.64
N VAL A 35 -5.58 -9.64 -7.60
CA VAL A 35 -5.05 -10.15 -8.88
C VAL A 35 -3.78 -10.95 -8.65
N ALA A 36 -2.83 -10.42 -7.87
CA ALA A 36 -1.58 -11.13 -7.57
C ALA A 36 -1.82 -12.43 -6.78
N ALA A 37 -2.80 -12.44 -5.88
CA ALA A 37 -3.20 -13.63 -5.13
C ALA A 37 -3.80 -14.70 -6.03
N PHE A 38 -4.55 -14.32 -7.09
CA PHE A 38 -5.04 -15.25 -8.09
C PHE A 38 -3.90 -16.00 -8.80
N ASP A 39 -2.79 -15.32 -9.07
CA ASP A 39 -1.56 -15.92 -9.63
C ASP A 39 -0.70 -16.67 -8.60
N GLY A 40 -1.22 -16.90 -7.39
CA GLY A 40 -0.54 -17.64 -6.32
C GLY A 40 0.53 -16.83 -5.59
N GLN A 41 0.54 -15.51 -5.74
CA GLN A 41 1.50 -14.60 -5.10
C GLN A 41 0.78 -13.65 -4.13
N PRO A 42 0.39 -14.12 -2.93
CA PRO A 42 -0.28 -13.26 -1.95
C PRO A 42 0.65 -12.12 -1.53
N GLN A 43 0.18 -10.88 -1.72
CA GLN A 43 0.95 -9.70 -1.36
C GLN A 43 1.13 -9.59 0.17
N ARG A 44 2.31 -9.11 0.57
CA ARG A 44 2.56 -8.58 1.92
C ARG A 44 3.01 -7.14 1.77
N ARG A 45 2.31 -6.24 2.45
CA ARG A 45 2.56 -4.81 2.39
C ARG A 45 3.11 -4.32 3.72
N TYR A 46 3.95 -3.31 3.65
CA TYR A 46 4.47 -2.58 4.80
C TYR A 46 4.32 -1.10 4.51
N MET A 47 4.19 -0.31 5.57
CA MET A 47 4.00 1.12 5.50
C MET A 47 4.98 1.81 6.42
N VAL A 48 5.37 3.01 6.05
CA VAL A 48 6.04 3.97 6.91
C VAL A 48 5.11 5.16 7.15
N GLU A 49 4.94 5.52 8.42
CA GLU A 49 4.14 6.66 8.84
C GLU A 49 4.99 7.73 9.54
N GLU A 50 4.73 9.00 9.20
CA GLU A 50 5.28 10.16 9.88
C GLU A 50 4.16 11.11 10.28
N GLY A 51 3.99 11.33 11.60
CA GLY A 51 2.94 12.21 12.12
C GLY A 51 1.51 11.77 11.77
N GLY A 52 1.30 10.46 11.51
CA GLY A 52 0.01 9.92 11.09
C GLY A 52 -0.24 9.95 9.58
N THR A 53 0.75 10.36 8.79
CA THR A 53 0.69 10.38 7.32
C THR A 53 1.55 9.27 6.75
N VAL A 54 1.01 8.53 5.77
CA VAL A 54 1.76 7.51 5.02
C VAL A 54 2.79 8.20 4.12
N VAL A 55 4.04 7.75 4.20
CA VAL A 55 5.16 8.31 3.42
C VAL A 55 5.93 7.28 2.60
N ALA A 56 5.73 5.98 2.87
CA ALA A 56 6.26 4.87 2.09
C ALA A 56 5.49 3.57 2.37
#